data_AF-A0A0G4GPY7-F1
#
_entry.id   AF-A0A0G4GPY7-F1
#
_cell.length_a   1.000
_cell.length_b   1.000
_cell.length_c   1.000
_cell.angle_alpha   90.00
_cell.angle_beta   90.00
_cell.angle_gamma   90.00
#
_symmetry.space_group_name_H-M   'P 1'
#
loop_
_entity.id
_entity.type
_entity.pdbx_description
1 polymer ?
#
loop_
_entity_poly.entity_id
_entity_poly.type
_entity_poly.pdbx_seq_one_letter_code
_entity_poly.pdbx_strand_id
1 'polypeptide(L)'
;MPLGHEERPEFFARLTKTADRRETVVREVARTFIAFLRSHGVEAKQHGSWTQRIALPDSDCDISCPNDLNLEKTKEAVLRVQSRQEFVIQEEVSEWRLLIRGRHGVLLDVTQKAMHHTEPYHKAEHIMTSVNSAVDENVRLAVLVVKLWVRKHIQTFQPKDGYPNAYTFLLIFLFLCTHRGLLYL
;
A
#
# COMPACT_ATOMS: atom_id res chain seq x y z
N MET A 1 -21.26 -6.40 16.12
CA MET A 1 -21.38 -5.61 17.35
C MET A 1 -20.36 -4.48 17.34
N PRO A 2 -20.70 -3.26 17.79
CA PRO A 2 -19.68 -2.24 18.07
C PRO A 2 -18.77 -2.72 19.20
N LEU A 3 -17.45 -2.57 19.04
CA LEU A 3 -16.47 -2.90 20.09
C LEU A 3 -16.67 -1.97 21.30
N GLY A 4 -16.68 -2.53 22.50
CA GLY A 4 -16.67 -1.78 23.75
C GLY A 4 -15.42 -0.89 23.87
N HIS A 5 -15.46 0.15 24.69
CA HIS A 5 -14.33 1.10 24.84
C HIS A 5 -13.03 0.41 25.30
N GLU A 6 -13.15 -0.64 26.13
CA GLU A 6 -12.04 -1.44 26.66
C GLU A 6 -11.48 -2.47 25.66
N GLU A 7 -12.26 -2.87 24.66
CA GLU A 7 -11.85 -3.88 23.66
C GLU A 7 -11.05 -3.28 22.50
N ARG A 8 -11.07 -1.94 22.35
CA ARG A 8 -10.42 -1.22 21.24
C ARG A 8 -8.89 -1.33 21.29
N PRO A 9 -8.21 -1.08 22.43
CA PRO A 9 -6.75 -1.21 22.49
C PRO A 9 -6.27 -2.62 22.14
N GLU A 10 -6.95 -3.65 22.64
CA GLU A 10 -6.62 -5.04 22.32
C GLU A 10 -6.86 -5.37 20.85
N PHE A 11 -7.95 -4.85 20.27
CA PHE A 11 -8.24 -5.01 18.85
C PHE A 11 -7.13 -4.42 17.97
N PHE A 12 -6.68 -3.19 18.26
CA PHE A 12 -5.58 -2.57 17.54
C PHE A 12 -4.25 -3.30 17.75
N ALA A 13 -3.95 -3.75 18.98
CA ALA A 13 -2.76 -4.54 19.24
C ALA A 13 -2.76 -5.85 18.43
N ARG A 14 -3.90 -6.54 18.32
CA ARG A 14 -4.05 -7.74 17.47
C ARG A 14 -3.87 -7.42 15.99
N LEU A 15 -4.44 -6.32 15.50
CA LEU A 15 -4.28 -5.87 14.11
C LEU A 15 -2.81 -5.61 13.78
N THR A 16 -2.13 -4.82 14.59
CA THR A 16 -0.72 -4.48 14.41
C THR A 16 0.16 -5.73 14.45
N LYS A 17 -0.02 -6.59 15.46
CA LYS A 17 0.74 -7.85 15.57
C LYS A 17 0.53 -8.77 14.36
N THR A 18 -0.67 -8.78 13.79
CA THR A 18 -0.97 -9.58 12.59
C THR A 18 -0.32 -8.98 11.35
N ALA A 19 -0.35 -7.65 11.21
CA ALA A 19 0.34 -6.95 10.14
C ALA A 19 1.85 -7.17 10.23
N ASP A 20 2.46 -7.01 11.40
CA ASP A 20 3.90 -7.20 11.61
C ASP A 20 4.35 -8.63 11.25
N ARG A 21 3.55 -9.65 11.60
CA ARG A 21 3.82 -11.05 11.19
C ARG A 21 3.76 -11.25 9.69
N ARG A 22 2.84 -10.56 9.00
CA ARG A 22 2.67 -10.67 7.55
C ARG A 22 3.70 -9.84 6.78
N GLU A 23 4.25 -8.81 7.40
CA GLU A 23 5.22 -7.88 6.79
C GLU A 23 6.43 -8.62 6.21
N THR A 24 6.99 -9.61 6.94
CA THR A 24 8.13 -10.39 6.45
C THR A 24 7.80 -11.10 5.13
N VAL A 25 6.63 -11.75 5.06
CA VAL A 25 6.17 -12.47 3.86
C VAL A 25 5.92 -11.49 2.71
N VAL A 26 5.22 -10.38 2.98
CA VAL A 26 4.95 -9.36 1.95
C VAL A 26 6.24 -8.77 1.40
N ARG A 27 7.19 -8.44 2.29
CA ARG A 27 8.49 -7.88 1.92
C ARG A 27 9.32 -8.87 1.11
N GLU A 28 9.30 -10.15 1.46
CA GLU A 28 9.97 -11.21 0.69
C GLU A 28 9.36 -11.34 -0.72
N VAL A 29 8.04 -11.44 -0.82
CA VAL A 29 7.36 -11.55 -2.12
C VAL A 29 7.62 -10.32 -2.99
N ALA A 30 7.53 -9.12 -2.42
CA ALA A 30 7.81 -7.87 -3.11
C ALA A 30 9.27 -7.81 -3.62
N ARG A 31 10.25 -8.22 -2.80
CA ARG A 31 11.66 -8.25 -3.19
C ARG A 31 11.91 -9.22 -4.33
N THR A 32 11.34 -10.43 -4.25
CA THR A 32 11.44 -11.44 -5.30
C THR A 32 10.81 -10.95 -6.60
N PHE A 33 9.63 -10.34 -6.53
CA PHE A 33 8.95 -9.78 -7.70
C PHE A 33 9.74 -8.64 -8.34
N ILE A 34 10.26 -7.70 -7.54
CA ILE A 34 11.10 -6.60 -8.04
C ILE A 34 12.38 -7.13 -8.70
N ALA A 35 13.04 -8.12 -8.09
CA ALA A 35 14.23 -8.75 -8.68
C ALA A 35 13.89 -9.47 -10.00
N PHE A 36 12.75 -10.14 -10.05
CA PHE A 36 12.23 -10.78 -11.25
C PHE A 36 11.99 -9.75 -12.37
N LEU A 37 11.28 -8.65 -12.09
CA LEU A 37 11.05 -7.57 -13.05
C LEU A 37 12.36 -6.93 -13.52
N ARG A 38 13.32 -6.72 -12.61
CA ARG A 38 14.64 -6.19 -12.95
C ARG A 38 15.38 -7.09 -13.95
N SER A 39 15.29 -8.41 -13.81
CA SER A 39 15.89 -9.35 -14.78
C SER A 39 15.26 -9.27 -16.18
N HIS A 40 14.09 -8.66 -16.30
CA HIS A 40 13.39 -8.38 -17.55
C HIS A 40 13.50 -6.90 -17.98
N GLY A 41 14.41 -6.14 -17.37
CA GLY A 41 14.65 -4.74 -17.73
C GLY A 41 13.54 -3.78 -17.29
N VAL A 42 12.73 -4.16 -16.30
CA VAL A 42 11.72 -3.29 -15.67
C VAL A 42 12.26 -2.78 -14.34
N GLU A 43 12.34 -1.45 -14.22
CA GLU A 43 12.62 -0.81 -12.94
C GLU A 43 11.33 -0.77 -12.11
N ALA A 44 11.36 -1.42 -10.95
CA ALA A 44 10.23 -1.49 -10.05
C ALA A 44 10.64 -1.15 -8.61
N LYS A 45 9.73 -0.54 -7.86
CA LYS A 45 9.94 -0.17 -6.45
C LYS A 45 8.69 -0.39 -5.61
N GLN A 46 8.87 -0.94 -4.43
CA GLN A 46 7.80 -1.06 -3.43
C GLN A 46 7.50 0.30 -2.81
N HIS A 47 6.22 0.59 -2.58
CA HIS A 47 5.78 1.78 -1.83
C HIS A 47 4.51 1.46 -1.00
N GLY A 48 3.82 2.50 -0.57
CA GLY A 48 2.51 2.39 0.06
C GLY A 48 2.55 1.87 1.50
N SER A 49 1.47 1.22 1.91
CA SER A 49 1.18 1.11 3.34
C SER A 49 2.16 0.22 4.13
N TRP A 50 2.73 -0.80 3.47
CA TRP A 50 3.74 -1.68 4.07
C TRP A 50 5.07 -0.97 4.30
N THR A 51 5.50 -0.09 3.40
CA THR A 51 6.75 0.69 3.58
C THR A 51 6.56 1.85 4.57
N GLN A 52 5.32 2.27 4.80
CA GLN A 52 4.94 3.39 5.65
C GLN A 52 4.56 2.97 7.09
N ARG A 53 4.67 1.67 7.45
CA ARG A 53 4.29 1.12 8.77
C ARG A 53 2.81 1.34 9.19
N ILE A 54 1.95 1.51 8.20
CA ILE A 54 0.50 1.75 8.37
C ILE A 54 -0.34 0.74 7.58
N ALA A 55 0.23 -0.43 7.26
CA ALA A 55 -0.48 -1.52 6.62
C ALA A 55 -1.52 -2.15 7.56
N LEU A 56 -2.62 -2.61 6.96
CA LEU A 56 -3.54 -3.53 7.61
C LEU A 56 -3.18 -4.97 7.20
N PRO A 57 -3.58 -6.00 7.95
CA PRO A 57 -3.19 -7.39 7.67
C PRO A 57 -3.57 -7.92 6.28
N ASP A 58 -4.54 -7.30 5.64
CA ASP A 58 -5.10 -7.60 4.31
C ASP A 58 -4.76 -6.51 3.28
N SER A 59 -3.90 -5.53 3.63
CA SER A 59 -3.36 -4.59 2.64
C SER A 59 -2.66 -5.35 1.51
N ASP A 60 -2.94 -4.94 0.29
CA ASP A 60 -2.12 -5.20 -0.89
C ASP A 60 -0.73 -4.58 -0.74
N CYS A 61 0.18 -5.04 -1.59
CA CYS A 61 1.54 -4.54 -1.68
C CYS A 61 1.70 -3.70 -2.94
N ASP A 62 1.82 -2.39 -2.77
CA ASP A 62 1.99 -1.47 -3.88
C ASP A 62 3.39 -1.57 -4.50
N ILE A 63 3.44 -1.74 -5.83
CA ILE A 63 4.67 -1.74 -6.64
C ILE A 63 4.50 -0.70 -7.77
N SER A 64 5.47 0.21 -7.88
CA SER A 64 5.51 1.18 -8.98
C SER A 64 6.53 0.75 -10.03
N CYS A 65 6.12 0.78 -11.30
CA CYS A 65 6.94 0.55 -12.49
C CYS A 65 6.91 1.80 -13.39
N PRO A 66 7.53 2.91 -13.00
CA PRO A 66 7.28 4.22 -13.61
C PRO A 66 7.68 4.33 -15.08
N ASN A 67 8.68 3.55 -15.49
CA ASN A 67 9.27 3.57 -16.83
C ASN A 67 8.71 2.47 -17.75
N ASP A 68 7.79 1.64 -17.27
CA ASP A 68 7.17 0.54 -18.04
C ASP A 68 5.79 0.96 -18.54
N LEU A 69 5.78 1.70 -19.66
CA LEU A 69 4.56 2.26 -20.25
C LEU A 69 3.50 1.18 -20.43
N ASN A 70 2.29 1.45 -19.94
CA ASN A 70 1.15 0.51 -19.97
C ASN A 70 1.44 -0.89 -19.37
N LEU A 71 2.48 -0.98 -18.54
CA LEU A 71 2.95 -2.20 -17.91
C LEU A 71 3.26 -3.32 -18.92
N GLU A 72 3.61 -2.99 -20.17
CA GLU A 72 3.77 -3.98 -21.25
C GLU A 72 4.85 -5.02 -20.91
N LYS A 73 6.03 -4.59 -20.49
CA LYS A 73 7.12 -5.52 -20.14
C LYS A 73 6.80 -6.30 -18.88
N THR A 74 6.13 -5.68 -17.92
CA THR A 74 5.62 -6.36 -16.72
C THR A 74 4.68 -7.49 -17.09
N LYS A 75 3.70 -7.25 -17.99
CA LYS A 75 2.78 -8.29 -18.48
C LYS A 75 3.53 -9.41 -19.17
N GLU A 76 4.40 -9.08 -20.11
CA GLU A 76 5.22 -10.06 -20.83
C GLU A 76 6.05 -10.94 -19.89
N ALA A 77 6.72 -10.32 -18.90
CA ALA A 77 7.52 -11.05 -17.92
C ALA A 77 6.63 -12.04 -17.15
N VAL A 78 5.53 -11.57 -16.57
CA VAL A 78 4.65 -12.42 -15.74
C VAL A 78 4.05 -13.58 -16.55
N LEU A 79 3.63 -13.34 -17.80
CA LEU A 79 3.11 -14.39 -18.68
C LEU A 79 4.12 -15.53 -18.91
N ARG A 80 5.43 -15.25 -18.93
CA ARG A 80 6.49 -16.28 -19.07
C ARG A 80 6.61 -17.22 -17.88
N VAL A 81 6.20 -16.79 -16.69
CA VAL A 81 6.31 -17.57 -15.45
C VAL A 81 4.95 -18.01 -14.88
N GLN A 82 3.85 -17.62 -15.52
CA GLN A 82 2.50 -17.91 -15.06
C GLN A 82 2.23 -19.42 -14.93
N SER A 83 2.80 -20.25 -15.81
CA SER A 83 2.68 -21.72 -15.73
C SER A 83 3.32 -22.32 -14.48
N ARG A 84 4.28 -21.61 -13.87
CA ARG A 84 4.95 -22.00 -12.62
C ARG A 84 4.20 -21.50 -11.38
N GLN A 85 3.08 -20.80 -11.56
CA GLN A 85 2.26 -20.19 -10.52
C GLN A 85 3.04 -19.29 -9.54
N GLU A 86 4.17 -18.77 -9.96
CA GLU A 86 5.03 -17.94 -9.12
C GLU A 86 4.46 -16.52 -8.98
N PHE A 87 4.07 -15.95 -10.12
CA PHE A 87 3.33 -14.71 -10.25
C PHE A 87 2.23 -14.92 -11.28
N VAL A 88 1.00 -14.51 -10.96
CA VAL A 88 -0.16 -14.69 -11.82
C VAL A 88 -0.89 -13.36 -11.93
N ILE A 89 -1.14 -12.90 -13.15
CA ILE A 89 -2.03 -11.76 -13.37
C ILE A 89 -3.44 -12.19 -12.95
N GLN A 90 -3.95 -11.60 -11.88
CA GLN A 90 -5.29 -11.86 -11.37
C GLN A 90 -6.31 -10.96 -12.04
N GLU A 91 -5.96 -9.69 -12.29
CA GLU A 91 -6.84 -8.70 -12.90
C GLU A 91 -6.05 -7.63 -13.64
N GLU A 92 -6.52 -7.24 -14.82
CA GLU A 92 -6.07 -6.04 -15.54
C GLU A 92 -7.05 -4.91 -15.27
N VAL A 93 -6.80 -4.13 -14.22
CA VAL A 93 -7.72 -3.07 -13.77
C VAL A 93 -7.77 -1.93 -14.80
N SER A 94 -6.63 -1.61 -15.41
CA SER A 94 -6.50 -0.66 -16.51
C SER A 94 -5.19 -0.91 -17.27
N GLU A 95 -4.95 -0.14 -18.35
CA GLU A 95 -3.67 -0.18 -19.07
C GLU A 95 -2.46 0.12 -18.16
N TRP A 96 -2.63 0.92 -17.11
CA TRP A 96 -1.56 1.35 -16.21
C TRP A 96 -1.59 0.67 -14.83
N ARG A 97 -2.52 -0.29 -14.60
CA ARG A 97 -2.68 -0.97 -13.31
C ARG A 97 -3.00 -2.46 -13.46
N LEU A 98 -2.22 -3.29 -12.78
CA LEU A 98 -2.38 -4.74 -12.71
C LEU A 98 -2.49 -5.21 -11.26
N LEU A 99 -3.36 -6.19 -11.01
CA LEU A 99 -3.34 -6.97 -9.78
C LEU A 99 -2.65 -8.31 -10.06
N ILE A 100 -1.52 -8.53 -9.39
CA ILE A 100 -0.72 -9.76 -9.54
C ILE A 100 -0.76 -10.52 -8.22
N ARG A 101 -1.18 -11.78 -8.29
CA ARG A 101 -1.08 -12.71 -7.16
C ARG A 101 0.32 -13.31 -7.12
N GLY A 102 1.07 -13.01 -6.06
CA GLY A 102 2.33 -13.67 -5.75
C GLY A 102 2.17 -14.89 -4.85
N ARG A 103 3.30 -15.45 -4.44
CA ARG A 103 3.35 -16.56 -3.47
C ARG A 103 2.66 -16.17 -2.15
N HIS A 104 2.21 -17.18 -1.40
CA HIS A 104 1.52 -17.01 -0.11
C HIS A 104 0.25 -16.13 -0.17
N GLY A 105 -0.34 -15.96 -1.36
CA GLY A 105 -1.56 -15.16 -1.56
C GLY A 105 -1.35 -13.66 -1.33
N VAL A 106 -0.11 -13.17 -1.44
CA VAL A 106 0.16 -11.72 -1.42
C VAL A 106 -0.35 -11.11 -2.73
N LEU A 107 -1.22 -10.11 -2.61
CA LEU A 107 -1.68 -9.33 -3.76
C LEU A 107 -0.73 -8.16 -3.98
N LEU A 108 -0.15 -8.09 -5.17
CA LEU A 108 0.69 -7.00 -5.64
C LEU A 108 -0.18 -6.06 -6.50
N ASP A 109 -0.32 -4.80 -6.08
CA ASP A 109 -0.96 -3.76 -6.88
C ASP A 109 0.14 -3.02 -7.65
N VAL A 110 0.26 -3.35 -8.93
CA VAL A 110 1.36 -2.88 -9.79
C VAL A 110 0.86 -1.73 -10.65
N THR A 111 1.51 -0.58 -10.55
CA THR A 111 1.09 0.65 -11.24
C THR A 111 2.24 1.30 -12.00
N GLN A 112 1.94 1.93 -13.13
CA GLN A 112 2.87 2.82 -13.84
C GLN A 112 2.54 4.31 -13.60
N LYS A 113 1.30 4.63 -13.23
CA LYS A 113 0.78 6.01 -13.18
C LYS A 113 1.46 6.87 -12.12
N ALA A 114 2.51 7.58 -12.54
CA ALA A 114 3.18 8.62 -11.78
C ALA A 114 3.46 9.83 -12.70
N MET A 115 3.23 11.04 -12.19
CA MET A 115 3.57 12.29 -12.88
C MET A 115 5.10 12.44 -13.03
N HIS A 116 5.85 11.83 -12.11
CA HIS A 116 7.31 11.74 -12.16
C HIS A 116 7.75 10.37 -11.62
N HIS A 117 8.80 9.78 -12.19
CA HIS A 117 9.22 8.42 -11.83
C HIS A 117 9.59 8.24 -10.34
N THR A 118 10.01 9.31 -9.66
CA THR A 118 10.29 9.30 -8.21
C THR A 118 9.09 9.68 -7.33
N GLU A 119 7.97 10.14 -7.89
CA GLU A 119 6.82 10.63 -7.13
C GLU A 119 6.30 9.59 -6.11
N PRO A 120 6.09 8.30 -6.45
CA PRO A 120 5.58 7.32 -5.49
C PRO A 120 6.51 7.13 -4.28
N TYR A 121 7.82 7.29 -4.50
CA TYR A 121 8.81 7.22 -3.43
C TYR A 121 8.71 8.41 -2.49
N HIS A 122 8.70 9.64 -3.01
CA HIS A 122 8.61 10.84 -2.18
C HIS A 122 7.29 10.91 -1.42
N LYS A 123 6.19 10.43 -2.03
CA LYS A 123 4.91 10.26 -1.31
C LYS A 123 5.06 9.31 -0.14
N ALA A 124 5.68 8.16 -0.34
CA ALA A 124 5.85 7.18 0.73
C ALA A 124 6.79 7.65 1.83
N GLU A 125 7.88 8.31 1.47
CA GLU A 125 8.82 8.93 2.40
C GLU A 125 8.15 10.02 3.22
N HIS A 126 7.37 10.92 2.59
CA HIS A 126 6.62 11.96 3.29
C HIS A 126 5.67 11.34 4.34
N ILE A 127 4.86 10.35 3.97
CA ILE A 127 3.97 9.68 4.94
C ILE A 127 4.76 9.02 6.06
N MET A 128 5.83 8.30 5.73
CA MET A 128 6.65 7.61 6.71
C MET A 128 7.26 8.59 7.71
N THR A 129 7.81 9.71 7.23
CA THR A 129 8.35 10.78 8.07
C THR A 129 7.25 11.38 8.95
N SER A 130 6.10 11.74 8.37
CA SER A 130 4.99 12.33 9.13
C SER A 130 4.46 11.40 10.22
N VAL A 131 4.41 10.08 9.98
CA VAL A 131 3.96 9.10 10.99
C VAL A 131 5.04 8.83 12.04
N ASN A 132 6.32 8.77 11.65
CA ASN A 132 7.42 8.46 12.58
C ASN A 132 7.87 9.69 13.40
N SER A 133 7.66 10.91 12.89
CA SER A 133 7.96 12.17 13.60
C SER A 133 6.82 12.62 14.51
N ALA A 134 5.75 11.84 14.62
CA ALA A 134 4.65 12.12 15.53
C ALA A 134 5.11 12.09 16.99
N VAL A 135 4.52 12.97 17.82
CA VAL A 135 4.85 13.11 19.24
C VAL A 135 4.49 11.86 20.04
N ASP A 136 3.46 11.12 19.60
CA ASP A 136 3.01 9.88 20.22
C ASP A 136 2.66 8.79 19.19
N GLU A 137 2.51 7.55 19.68
CA GLU A 137 2.05 6.42 18.86
C GLU A 137 0.55 6.51 18.49
N ASN A 138 -0.21 7.44 19.09
CA ASN A 138 -1.64 7.61 18.81
C ASN A 138 -1.88 8.13 17.41
N VAL A 139 -0.94 8.88 16.81
CA VAL A 139 -1.05 9.28 15.39
C VAL A 139 -1.10 8.04 14.49
N ARG A 140 -0.23 7.06 14.71
CA ARG A 140 -0.24 5.81 13.92
C ARG A 140 -1.54 5.04 14.13
N LEU A 141 -2.04 4.95 15.36
CA LEU A 141 -3.33 4.32 15.65
C LEU A 141 -4.49 5.05 14.97
N ALA A 142 -4.50 6.38 15.02
CA ALA A 142 -5.51 7.20 14.36
C ALA A 142 -5.48 7.03 12.84
N VAL A 143 -4.30 6.90 12.22
CA VAL A 143 -4.17 6.53 10.80
C VAL A 143 -4.84 5.19 10.51
N LEU A 144 -4.64 4.17 11.36
CA LEU A 144 -5.31 2.88 11.18
C LEU A 144 -6.84 2.99 11.33
N VAL A 145 -7.33 3.79 12.28
CA VAL A 145 -8.77 4.10 12.44
C VAL A 145 -9.33 4.74 11.17
N VAL A 146 -8.65 5.76 10.63
CA VAL A 146 -9.04 6.44 9.39
C VAL A 146 -9.09 5.45 8.24
N LYS A 147 -8.07 4.59 8.07
CA LYS A 147 -8.05 3.57 7.02
C LYS A 147 -9.22 2.59 7.13
N LEU A 148 -9.50 2.09 8.33
CA LEU A 148 -10.63 1.19 8.58
C LEU A 148 -11.97 1.88 8.28
N TRP A 149 -12.10 3.16 8.66
CA TRP A 149 -13.29 3.95 8.38
C TRP A 149 -13.50 4.16 6.87
N VAL A 150 -12.44 4.50 6.13
CA VAL A 150 -12.52 4.66 4.66
C VAL A 150 -12.93 3.34 3.99
N ARG A 151 -12.34 2.21 4.38
CA ARG A 151 -12.72 0.90 3.84
C ARG A 151 -14.17 0.55 4.10
N LYS A 152 -14.66 0.80 5.33
CA LYS A 152 -16.06 0.55 5.69
C LYS A 152 -17.04 1.36 4.85
N HIS A 153 -16.65 2.57 4.44
CA HIS A 153 -17.54 3.49 3.72
C HIS A 153 -17.14 3.66 2.24
N ILE A 154 -16.31 2.78 1.67
CA ILE A 154 -15.79 2.98 0.32
C ILE A 154 -16.89 3.16 -0.75
N GLN A 155 -18.03 2.48 -0.55
CA GLN A 155 -19.20 2.55 -1.42
C GLN A 155 -19.86 3.95 -1.44
N THR A 156 -19.70 4.76 -0.40
CA THR A 156 -20.29 6.11 -0.33
C THR A 156 -19.47 7.15 -1.10
N PHE A 157 -18.19 6.89 -1.36
CA PHE A 157 -17.30 7.87 -2.01
C PHE A 157 -17.25 7.74 -3.53
N GLN A 158 -17.63 6.57 -4.08
CA GLN A 158 -17.63 6.27 -5.52
C GLN A 158 -16.34 6.75 -6.22
N PRO A 159 -15.16 6.20 -5.86
CA PRO A 159 -13.90 6.70 -6.36
C PRO A 159 -13.83 6.67 -7.90
N LYS A 160 -13.52 7.83 -8.49
CA LYS A 160 -13.29 7.99 -9.93
C LYS A 160 -11.80 8.20 -10.15
N ASP A 161 -11.21 7.46 -11.09
CA ASP A 161 -9.78 7.54 -11.44
C ASP A 161 -8.82 7.35 -10.25
N GLY A 162 -9.27 6.60 -9.24
CA GLY A 162 -8.51 6.35 -8.01
C GLY A 162 -8.66 7.44 -6.94
N TYR A 163 -9.62 8.37 -7.07
CA TYR A 163 -9.89 9.43 -6.09
C TYR A 163 -11.39 9.51 -5.71
N PRO A 164 -11.73 9.74 -4.41
CA PRO A 164 -10.83 9.76 -3.26
C PRO A 164 -10.49 8.34 -2.81
N ASN A 165 -9.28 8.13 -2.29
CA ASN A 165 -8.83 6.82 -1.79
C ASN A 165 -8.26 6.94 -0.37
N ALA A 166 -7.80 5.82 0.20
CA ALA A 166 -7.21 5.80 1.54
C ALA A 166 -6.05 6.81 1.72
N TYR A 167 -5.27 7.06 0.67
CA TYR A 167 -4.20 8.06 0.68
C TYR A 167 -4.75 9.50 0.74
N THR A 168 -5.86 9.81 0.06
CA THR A 168 -6.53 11.11 0.17
C THR A 168 -6.93 11.43 1.62
N PHE A 169 -7.62 10.51 2.29
CA PHE A 169 -8.05 10.70 3.67
C PHE A 169 -6.89 10.76 4.65
N LEU A 170 -5.81 10.00 4.38
CA LEU A 170 -4.58 10.08 5.15
C LEU A 170 -3.95 11.47 5.08
N LEU A 171 -3.85 12.06 3.88
CA LEU A 171 -3.32 13.42 3.74
C LEU A 171 -4.16 14.46 4.46
N ILE A 172 -5.50 14.37 4.37
CA ILE A 172 -6.42 15.25 5.11
C ILE A 172 -6.19 15.10 6.62
N PHE A 173 -6.05 13.87 7.11
CA PHE A 173 -5.81 13.61 8.53
C PHE A 173 -4.47 14.18 9.01
N LEU A 174 -3.38 13.94 8.27
CA LEU A 174 -2.06 14.48 8.61
C LEU A 174 -2.07 16.02 8.58
N PHE A 175 -2.71 16.63 7.59
CA PHE A 175 -2.92 18.07 7.53
C PHE A 175 -3.66 18.59 8.76
N LEU A 176 -4.70 17.91 9.25
CA LEU A 176 -5.38 18.33 10.48
C LEU A 176 -4.47 18.21 11.71
N CYS A 177 -3.63 17.17 11.79
CA CYS A 177 -2.72 16.96 12.90
C CYS A 177 -1.64 18.06 13.00
N THR A 178 -1.11 18.52 11.87
CA THR A 178 -0.13 19.63 11.85
C THR A 178 -0.72 20.93 12.37
N HIS A 179 -1.97 21.24 12.02
CA HIS A 179 -2.66 22.47 12.45
C HIS A 179 -3.09 22.45 13.92
N ARG A 180 -3.03 21.28 14.57
CA ARG A 180 -3.34 21.11 16.00
C ARG A 180 -2.09 20.94 16.86
N GLY A 181 -0.89 21.03 16.28
CA GLY A 181 0.38 20.83 17.00
C GLY A 181 0.64 19.38 17.40
N LEU A 182 -0.02 18.41 16.76
CA LEU A 182 0.18 16.97 17.01
C LEU A 182 1.32 16.37 16.16
N LEU A 183 1.79 17.12 15.17
CA LEU A 183 2.94 16.79 14.33
C LEU A 183 3.88 18.00 14.29
N TYR A 184 5.16 17.77 14.57
CA TYR A 184 6.23 18.69 14.19
C TYR A 184 6.75 18.21 12.83
N LEU A 185 6.24 18.79 11.74
CA LEU A 185 6.77 18.57 10.39
C LEU A 185 7.92 19.54 10.12
#